data_AF-A0A9J6FS29-F1
#
_entry.id   AF-A0A9J6FS29-F1
#
_cell.length_a   1.000
_cell.length_b   1.000
_cell.length_c   1.000
_cell.angle_alpha   90.00
_cell.angle_beta   90.00
_cell.angle_gamma   90.00
#
_symmetry.space_group_name_H-M   'P 1'
#
loop_
_entity.id
_entity.type
_entity.pdbx_description
1 polymer ?
#
loop_
_entity_poly.entity_id
_entity_poly.type
_entity_poly.pdbx_seq_one_letter_code
_entity_poly.pdbx_strand_id
1 'polypeptide(L)'
;MHPEHHQDRWLARATALYKQYHSNSEVCYVDAADYPRRRAAVAVAVNQQGNTVASCSVTEANREIGKEVAIALAVASTSSTTIISDSKTHYEIMHKEEYPKLQPR
;
A
#
# COMPACT_ATOMS: atom_id res chain seq x y z
N MET A 1 -13.96 1.43 3.84
CA MET A 1 -13.94 1.83 5.27
C MET A 1 -13.32 3.22 5.31
N HIS A 2 -14.03 4.25 5.79
CA HIS A 2 -13.50 5.62 5.75
C HIS A 2 -12.40 5.80 6.82
N PRO A 3 -11.17 6.19 6.47
CA PRO A 3 -10.05 6.30 7.41
C PRO A 3 -10.36 7.24 8.57
N GLU A 4 -11.08 8.34 8.32
CA GLU A 4 -11.37 9.35 9.34
C GLU A 4 -12.47 8.94 10.32
N HIS A 5 -13.35 8.00 9.95
CA HIS A 5 -14.47 7.61 10.81
C HIS A 5 -14.20 6.32 11.60
N HIS A 6 -13.24 5.49 11.17
CA HIS A 6 -12.96 4.18 11.77
C HIS A 6 -11.46 3.89 11.92
N GLN A 7 -10.71 4.89 12.41
CA GLN A 7 -9.25 4.79 12.60
C GLN A 7 -8.82 3.52 13.35
N ASP A 8 -9.50 3.15 14.43
CA ASP A 8 -9.17 1.94 15.21
C ASP A 8 -9.31 0.65 14.40
N ARG A 9 -10.41 0.53 13.63
CA ARG A 9 -10.65 -0.64 12.79
C ARG A 9 -9.66 -0.72 11.63
N TRP A 10 -9.28 0.44 11.12
CA TRP A 10 -8.29 0.57 10.08
C TRP A 10 -6.88 0.21 10.59
N LEU A 11 -6.50 0.67 11.79
CA LEU A 11 -5.25 0.32 12.46
C LEU A 11 -5.17 -1.17 12.81
N ALA A 12 -6.26 -1.74 13.30
CA ALA A 12 -6.36 -3.18 13.59
C ALA A 12 -6.14 -4.00 12.32
N ARG A 13 -6.72 -3.60 11.18
CA ARG A 13 -6.50 -4.23 9.88
C ARG A 13 -5.06 -4.11 9.40
N ALA A 14 -4.48 -2.91 9.43
CA ALA A 14 -3.09 -2.69 9.03
C ALA A 14 -2.12 -3.53 9.87
N THR A 15 -2.35 -3.59 11.19
CA THR A 15 -1.57 -4.42 12.12
C THR A 15 -1.73 -5.90 11.84
N ALA A 16 -2.96 -6.37 11.56
CA ALA A 16 -3.21 -7.77 11.22
C ALA A 16 -2.51 -8.16 9.90
N LEU A 17 -2.60 -7.32 8.87
CA LEU A 17 -1.93 -7.53 7.58
C LEU A 17 -0.41 -7.54 7.74
N TYR A 18 0.16 -6.61 8.52
CA TYR A 18 1.58 -6.62 8.82
C TYR A 18 1.98 -7.90 9.54
N LYS A 19 1.33 -8.25 10.66
CA LYS A 19 1.63 -9.48 11.42
C LYS A 19 1.54 -10.75 10.57
N GLN A 20 0.59 -10.81 9.64
CA GLN A 20 0.39 -11.97 8.79
C GLN A 20 1.40 -12.08 7.64
N TYR A 21 1.84 -10.96 7.08
CA TYR A 21 2.60 -10.96 5.83
C TYR A 21 4.00 -10.34 5.92
N HIS A 22 4.43 -9.79 7.06
CA HIS A 22 5.73 -9.10 7.18
C HIS A 22 6.93 -9.99 6.85
N SER A 23 6.83 -11.31 7.04
CA SER A 23 7.90 -12.27 6.74
C SER A 23 7.68 -13.02 5.42
N ASN A 24 6.58 -12.77 4.71
CA ASN A 24 6.27 -13.46 3.46
C ASN A 24 7.01 -12.79 2.28
N SER A 25 8.01 -13.46 1.72
CA SER A 25 8.75 -12.97 0.55
C SER A 25 7.92 -12.93 -0.73
N GLU A 26 6.79 -13.64 -0.79
CA GLU A 26 5.90 -13.73 -1.95
C GLU A 26 4.75 -12.73 -1.91
N VAL A 27 4.87 -11.68 -1.10
CA VAL A 27 3.89 -10.59 -1.05
C VAL A 27 4.31 -9.39 -1.91
N CYS A 28 3.34 -8.79 -2.58
CA CYS A 28 3.48 -7.51 -3.26
C CYS A 28 2.50 -6.51 -2.65
N TYR A 29 3.00 -5.34 -2.27
CA TYR A 29 2.16 -4.24 -1.80
C TYR A 29 1.93 -3.27 -2.93
N VAL A 30 0.71 -2.76 -3.06
CA VAL A 30 0.33 -1.80 -4.08
C VAL A 30 -0.33 -0.58 -3.47
N ASP A 31 -0.09 0.58 -4.04
CA ASP A 31 -0.76 1.82 -3.67
C ASP A 31 -0.85 2.76 -4.87
N ALA A 32 -1.70 3.76 -4.75
CA ALA A 32 -1.78 4.85 -5.69
C ALA A 32 -2.05 6.19 -5.01
N ALA A 33 -1.54 7.24 -5.63
CA ALA A 33 -1.70 8.61 -5.19
C ALA A 33 -2.02 9.53 -6.38
N ASP A 34 -2.82 10.55 -6.13
CA ASP A 34 -3.10 11.59 -7.11
C ASP A 34 -1.90 12.53 -7.26
N TYR A 35 -1.71 13.06 -8.47
CA TYR A 35 -0.82 14.20 -8.66
C TYR A 35 -1.53 15.49 -8.26
N PRO A 36 -0.95 16.34 -7.38
CA PRO A 36 -1.65 17.50 -6.82
C PRO A 36 -2.12 18.56 -7.83
N ARG A 37 -1.48 18.64 -9.01
CA ARG A 37 -1.69 19.72 -10.00
C ARG A 37 -2.16 19.21 -11.37
N ARG A 38 -2.50 17.93 -11.51
CA ARG A 38 -2.95 17.35 -12.78
C ARG A 38 -3.92 16.20 -12.53
N ARG A 39 -4.87 16.01 -13.44
CA ARG A 39 -5.75 14.83 -13.45
C ARG A 39 -4.94 13.61 -13.91
N ALA A 40 -4.18 13.06 -12.98
CA ALA A 40 -3.39 11.86 -13.17
C ALA A 40 -3.11 11.23 -11.80
N ALA A 41 -2.87 9.93 -11.80
CA ALA A 41 -2.42 9.19 -10.62
C ALA A 41 -1.07 8.51 -10.89
N VAL A 42 -0.32 8.25 -9.83
CA VAL A 42 0.81 7.31 -9.85
C VAL A 42 0.34 6.00 -9.24
N ALA A 43 0.68 4.89 -9.89
CA ALA A 43 0.44 3.54 -9.43
C ALA A 43 1.78 2.87 -9.14
N VAL A 44 1.92 2.20 -8.00
CA VAL A 44 3.18 1.59 -7.56
C VAL A 44 2.93 0.20 -7.00
N ALA A 45 3.81 -0.73 -7.35
CA ALA A 45 3.93 -2.06 -6.78
C ALA A 45 5.33 -2.22 -6.15
N VAL A 46 5.39 -2.61 -4.88
CA VAL A 46 6.65 -2.85 -4.14
C VAL A 46 6.66 -4.26 -3.54
N ASN A 47 7.83 -4.85 -3.43
CA ASN A 47 8.00 -6.16 -2.81
C ASN A 47 7.97 -6.07 -1.27
N GLN A 48 8.16 -7.21 -0.59
CA GLN A 48 8.20 -7.28 0.88
C GLN A 48 9.21 -6.30 1.49
N GLN A 49 10.40 -6.19 0.90
CA GLN A 49 11.50 -5.34 1.35
C GLN A 49 11.25 -3.83 1.08
N GLY A 50 10.19 -3.49 0.36
CA GLY A 50 9.87 -2.12 -0.03
C GLY A 50 10.56 -1.66 -1.32
N ASN A 51 11.25 -2.56 -2.03
CA ASN A 51 11.83 -2.24 -3.33
C ASN A 51 10.73 -2.15 -4.38
N THR A 52 10.79 -1.12 -5.23
CA THR A 52 9.87 -0.97 -6.36
C THR A 52 10.03 -2.12 -7.34
N VAL A 53 8.94 -2.84 -7.56
CA VAL A 53 8.84 -3.88 -8.61
C VAL A 53 8.44 -3.21 -9.92
N ALA A 54 7.41 -2.37 -9.86
CA ALA A 54 6.91 -1.65 -11.01
C ALA A 54 6.21 -0.35 -10.58
N SER A 55 6.22 0.65 -11.45
CA SER A 55 5.44 1.86 -11.26
C SER A 55 5.05 2.47 -12.60
N CYS A 56 3.94 3.20 -12.64
CA CYS A 56 3.54 3.95 -13.83
C CYS A 56 2.76 5.21 -13.44
N SER A 57 2.70 6.16 -14.39
CA SER A 57 1.79 7.30 -14.31
C SER A 57 0.59 7.04 -15.21
N VAL A 58 -0.61 7.29 -14.69
CA VAL A 58 -1.87 7.11 -15.40
C VAL A 58 -2.48 8.49 -15.62
N THR A 59 -2.50 8.94 -16.87
CA THR A 59 -3.16 10.20 -17.25
C THR A 59 -4.67 10.04 -17.15
N GLU A 60 -5.37 11.14 -16.88
CA GLU A 60 -6.84 11.17 -16.79
C GLU A 60 -7.44 10.26 -15.71
N ALA A 61 -6.64 9.88 -14.72
CA ALA A 61 -7.07 9.04 -13.61
C ALA A 61 -7.20 9.84 -12.30
N ASN A 62 -8.02 9.30 -11.41
CA ASN A 62 -8.03 9.62 -9.99
C ASN A 62 -7.37 8.47 -9.20
N ARG A 63 -7.24 8.62 -7.87
CA ARG A 63 -6.64 7.62 -6.99
C ARG A 63 -7.31 6.25 -7.07
N GLU A 64 -8.63 6.18 -7.23
CA GLU A 64 -9.35 4.91 -7.32
C GLU A 64 -8.95 4.12 -8.56
N ILE A 65 -8.97 4.77 -9.73
CA ILE A 65 -8.47 4.18 -10.98
C ILE A 65 -6.98 3.84 -10.83
N GLY A 66 -6.19 4.70 -10.20
CA GLY A 66 -4.78 4.44 -9.93
C GLY A 66 -4.55 3.17 -9.13
N LYS A 67 -5.41 2.84 -8.16
CA LYS A 67 -5.30 1.61 -7.37
C LYS A 67 -5.61 0.36 -8.18
N GLU A 68 -6.65 0.40 -9.02
CA GLU A 68 -6.96 -0.70 -9.94
C GLU A 68 -5.78 -0.96 -10.88
N VAL A 69 -5.18 0.11 -11.41
CA VAL A 69 -3.97 0.00 -12.23
C VAL A 69 -2.79 -0.54 -11.42
N ALA A 70 -2.61 -0.14 -10.15
CA ALA A 70 -1.53 -0.66 -9.31
C ALA A 70 -1.68 -2.18 -9.07
N ILE A 71 -2.90 -2.68 -8.86
CA ILE A 71 -3.19 -4.11 -8.76
C ILE A 71 -2.86 -4.82 -10.09
N ALA A 72 -3.36 -4.30 -11.21
CA ALA A 72 -3.08 -4.88 -12.53
C ALA A 72 -1.58 -4.89 -12.85
N LEU A 73 -0.87 -3.82 -12.49
CA LEU A 73 0.56 -3.68 -12.65
C LEU A 73 1.33 -4.73 -11.84
N ALA A 74 0.93 -4.97 -10.58
CA ALA A 74 1.51 -6.04 -9.78
C ALA A 74 1.24 -7.41 -10.40
N VAL A 75 0.00 -7.73 -10.78
CA VAL A 75 -0.33 -9.01 -11.43
C VAL A 75 0.53 -9.24 -12.68
N ALA A 76 0.80 -8.19 -13.46
CA ALA A 76 1.59 -8.28 -14.67
C ALA A 76 3.11 -8.33 -14.43
N SER A 77 3.61 -7.86 -13.28
CA SER A 77 5.04 -7.57 -13.07
C SER A 77 5.69 -8.38 -11.94
N THR A 78 4.94 -9.18 -11.20
CA THR A 78 5.48 -10.04 -10.12
C THR A 78 4.95 -11.47 -10.20
N SER A 79 5.71 -12.41 -9.64
CA SER A 79 5.28 -13.78 -9.35
C SER A 79 4.72 -13.94 -7.92
N SER A 80 4.48 -12.83 -7.21
CA SER A 80 3.92 -12.83 -5.86
C SER A 80 2.57 -13.56 -5.81
N THR A 81 2.42 -14.45 -4.83
CA THR A 81 1.18 -15.20 -4.61
C THR A 81 0.12 -14.37 -3.90
N THR A 82 0.52 -13.28 -3.25
CA THR A 82 -0.37 -12.38 -2.50
C THR A 82 -0.14 -10.92 -2.90
N ILE A 83 -1.21 -10.20 -3.26
CA ILE A 83 -1.19 -8.75 -3.51
C ILE A 83 -1.99 -8.05 -2.41
N ILE A 84 -1.38 -7.06 -1.76
CA ILE A 84 -1.99 -6.26 -0.69
C ILE A 84 -2.14 -4.81 -1.17
N SER A 85 -3.39 -4.39 -1.39
CA SER A 85 -3.73 -3.03 -1.81
C SER A 85 -4.11 -2.09 -0.67
N ASP A 86 -4.15 -2.58 0.56
CA ASP A 86 -4.37 -1.73 1.74
C ASP A 86 -3.05 -1.02 2.08
N SER A 87 -3.10 0.30 2.31
CA SER A 87 -1.93 1.18 2.26
C SER A 87 -0.88 0.82 3.33
N LYS A 88 0.15 0.07 2.95
CA LYS A 88 1.38 -0.15 3.75
C LYS A 88 2.01 1.18 4.16
N THR A 89 1.94 2.17 3.26
CA THR A 89 2.37 3.58 3.42
C THR A 89 1.96 4.16 4.78
N HIS A 90 0.79 3.77 5.28
CA HIS A 90 0.16 4.40 6.43
C HIS A 90 0.55 3.72 7.76
N TYR A 91 0.92 2.43 7.75
CA TYR A 91 1.58 1.78 8.89
C TYR A 91 2.98 2.37 9.09
N GLU A 92 3.71 2.59 8.00
CA GLU A 92 5.06 3.20 8.03
C GLU A 92 5.02 4.67 8.44
N ILE A 93 4.01 5.44 8.01
CA ILE A 93 3.77 6.83 8.46
C ILE A 93 3.46 6.86 9.97
N MET A 94 2.56 5.99 10.47
CA MET A 94 2.20 5.95 11.90
C MET A 94 3.36 5.48 12.80
N HIS A 95 4.23 4.59 12.33
CA HIS A 95 5.45 4.19 13.04
C HIS A 95 6.53 5.28 13.04
N LYS A 96 6.56 6.15 12.04
CA LYS A 96 7.49 7.29 12.00
C LYS A 96 7.02 8.49 12.81
N GLU A 97 5.71 8.68 13.00
CA GLU A 97 5.19 9.90 13.63
C GLU A 97 4.61 9.76 15.05
N GLU A 98 4.14 8.60 15.57
CA GLU A 98 3.47 8.69 16.90
C GLU A 98 3.29 7.48 17.83
N TYR A 99 4.03 6.34 17.77
CA TYR A 99 3.81 5.25 18.76
C TYR A 99 5.07 4.44 19.18
N PRO A 100 5.81 4.83 20.24
CA PRO A 100 6.99 4.09 20.71
C PRO A 100 6.68 2.79 21.50
N LYS A 101 5.42 2.39 21.66
CA LYS A 101 5.03 1.29 22.59
C LYS A 101 4.79 -0.09 21.95
N LEU A 102 5.06 -0.27 20.66
CA LEU A 102 4.84 -1.54 19.96
C LEU A 102 6.09 -2.09 19.26
N GLN A 103 7.27 -1.89 19.85
CA GLN A 103 8.40 -2.76 19.53
C GLN A 103 8.15 -4.12 20.19
N PRO A 104 8.19 -5.24 19.45
CA PRO A 104 8.19 -6.56 20.08
C PRO A 104 9.46 -6.66 20.94
N ARG A 105 9.27 -7.11 22.19
CA ARG A 105 10.38 -7.49 23.07
C ARG A 105 11.19 -8.63 22.47
#